data_AF-A0A382CG14-F1
#
_entry.id   AF-A0A382CG14-F1
#
_cell.length_a   1.000
_cell.length_b   1.000
_cell.length_c   1.000
_cell.angle_alpha   90.00
_cell.angle_beta   90.00
_cell.angle_gamma   90.00
#
_symmetry.space_group_name_H-M   'P 1'
#
loop_
_entity.id
_entity.type
_entity.pdbx_description
1 polymer ?
#
loop_
_entity_poly.entity_id
_entity_poly.type
_entity_poly.pdbx_seq_one_letter_code
_entity_poly.pdbx_strand_id
1 'polypeptide(L)'
;ELVARGVDMFDCVLPTRVARNGTAYTSSGAINLRASHQKEEFGPIEEGCECFACTHHTRAYLRHLLKAGEILGLRMLSVHNSHFFLEVMRDIRRHLAGGTFDDYRKQFIANYKPTSKVIEGRANSRLTG
;
A
#
# COMPACT_ATOMS: atom_id res chain seq x y z
N GLU A 1 4.60 -10.45 -10.88
CA GLU A 1 5.03 -10.31 -12.29
C GLU A 1 6.52 -10.06 -12.50
N LEU A 2 7.07 -8.86 -12.26
CA LEU A 2 8.47 -8.58 -12.66
C LEU A 2 9.51 -9.48 -11.97
N VAL A 3 9.34 -9.79 -10.68
CA VAL A 3 10.19 -10.77 -9.98
C VAL A 3 10.13 -12.16 -10.64
N ALA A 4 8.95 -12.60 -11.11
CA ALA A 4 8.80 -13.88 -11.83
C ALA A 4 9.50 -13.88 -13.19
N ARG A 5 9.87 -12.70 -13.70
CA ARG A 5 10.62 -12.52 -14.95
C ARG A 5 12.11 -12.24 -14.70
N GLY A 6 12.59 -12.44 -13.47
CA GLY A 6 14.00 -12.31 -13.11
C GLY A 6 14.46 -10.90 -12.73
N VAL A 7 13.55 -9.93 -12.53
CA VAL A 7 13.93 -8.61 -12.00
C VAL A 7 14.15 -8.70 -10.50
N ASP A 8 15.31 -8.23 -10.03
CA ASP A 8 15.81 -8.34 -8.66
C ASP A 8 15.87 -7.00 -7.91
N MET A 9 15.92 -5.87 -8.63
CA MET A 9 15.94 -4.52 -8.05
C MET A 9 14.75 -3.66 -8.50
N PHE A 10 14.23 -2.83 -7.58
CA PHE A 10 13.13 -1.91 -7.82
C PHE A 10 13.36 -0.59 -7.09
N ASP A 11 13.18 0.52 -7.80
CA ASP A 11 13.08 1.86 -7.22
C ASP A 11 11.79 2.53 -7.70
N CYS A 12 11.14 3.28 -6.80
CA CYS A 12 9.98 4.08 -7.17
C CYS A 12 9.68 5.14 -6.12
N VAL A 13 9.24 6.31 -6.58
CA VAL A 13 8.70 7.38 -5.71
C VAL A 13 7.26 7.13 -5.28
N LEU A 14 6.60 6.09 -5.80
CA LEU A 14 5.18 5.83 -5.58
C LEU A 14 4.76 5.78 -4.10
N PRO A 15 5.40 5.02 -3.19
CA PRO A 15 4.96 4.92 -1.80
C PRO A 15 4.88 6.28 -1.10
N THR A 16 5.84 7.16 -1.36
CA THR A 16 5.91 8.51 -0.76
C THR A 16 5.09 9.54 -1.52
N ARG A 17 4.97 9.42 -2.86
CA ARG A 17 4.15 10.32 -3.68
C ARG A 17 2.66 10.17 -3.38
N VAL A 18 2.15 8.94 -3.28
CA VAL A 18 0.71 8.72 -3.02
C VAL A 18 0.35 8.92 -1.55
N ALA A 19 1.28 8.68 -0.62
CA ALA A 19 1.12 9.01 0.80
C ALA A 19 0.76 10.49 1.00
N ARG A 20 1.44 11.39 0.27
CA ARG A 20 1.17 12.84 0.32
C ARG A 20 -0.24 13.22 -0.16
N ASN A 21 -0.86 12.37 -0.98
CA ASN A 21 -2.24 12.53 -1.43
C ASN A 21 -3.26 11.82 -0.52
N GLY A 22 -2.81 11.16 0.56
CA GLY A 22 -3.66 10.48 1.52
C GLY A 22 -3.95 9.01 1.20
N THR A 23 -3.22 8.39 0.28
CA THR A 23 -3.37 6.97 -0.06
C THR A 23 -2.41 6.11 0.77
N ALA A 24 -2.95 5.09 1.43
CA ALA A 24 -2.18 4.06 2.11
C ALA A 24 -2.35 2.70 1.41
N TYR A 25 -1.28 1.91 1.33
CA TYR A 25 -1.32 0.55 0.80
C TYR A 25 -1.57 -0.47 1.91
N THR A 26 -2.43 -1.46 1.65
CA THR A 26 -2.67 -2.61 2.52
C THR A 26 -2.65 -3.89 1.68
N SER A 27 -2.62 -5.04 2.34
CA SER A 27 -2.68 -6.38 1.72
C SER A 27 -3.90 -6.60 0.82
N SER A 28 -5.02 -5.94 1.11
CA SER A 28 -6.27 -6.05 0.33
C SER A 28 -6.42 -4.97 -0.76
N GLY A 29 -5.55 -3.97 -0.79
CA GLY A 29 -5.58 -2.91 -1.80
C GLY A 29 -5.15 -1.55 -1.25
N ALA A 30 -5.32 -0.51 -2.06
CA ALA A 30 -5.03 0.85 -1.63
C ALA A 30 -6.27 1.53 -1.06
N ILE A 31 -6.14 2.14 0.11
CA ILE A 31 -7.21 2.87 0.79
C ILE A 31 -6.94 4.38 0.81
N ASN A 32 -8.01 5.18 0.81
CA ASN A 32 -7.92 6.63 0.91
C ASN A 32 -8.25 7.08 2.34
N LEU A 33 -7.24 7.49 3.10
CA LEU A 33 -7.41 7.91 4.50
C LEU A 33 -8.15 9.24 4.64
N ARG A 34 -8.27 10.04 3.56
CA ARG A 34 -9.06 11.28 3.57
C ARG A 34 -10.57 11.05 3.41
N ALA A 35 -10.99 9.82 3.12
CA ALA A 35 -12.39 9.48 2.92
C ALA A 35 -13.24 9.74 4.18
N SER A 36 -14.52 10.07 4.01
CA SER A 36 -15.43 10.41 5.13
C SER A 36 -15.59 9.27 6.13
N HIS A 37 -15.74 8.03 5.65
CA HIS A 37 -15.94 6.85 6.49
C HIS A 37 -14.76 6.60 7.46
N GLN A 38 -13.57 7.12 7.17
CA GLN A 38 -12.38 6.98 8.03
C GLN A 38 -12.41 7.89 9.27
N LYS A 39 -13.46 8.71 9.47
CA LYS A 39 -13.53 9.68 10.57
C LYS A 39 -13.64 9.03 11.95
N GLU A 40 -14.27 7.88 12.06
CA GLU A 40 -14.55 7.19 13.33
C GLU A 40 -13.87 5.81 13.38
N GLU A 41 -12.87 5.62 12.53
CA GLU A 41 -12.08 4.39 12.45
C GLU A 41 -10.90 4.47 13.42
N PHE A 42 -11.08 3.94 14.63
CA PHE A 42 -10.09 4.01 15.70
C PHE A 42 -9.04 2.88 15.68
N GLY A 43 -9.07 2.03 14.65
CA GLY A 43 -8.03 1.02 14.40
C GLY A 43 -6.80 1.56 13.66
N PRO A 44 -5.74 0.75 13.53
CA PRO A 44 -4.56 1.07 12.72
C PRO A 44 -4.91 1.19 11.24
N ILE A 45 -3.94 1.63 10.42
CA ILE A 45 -4.10 1.67 8.96
C ILE A 45 -4.35 0.27 8.40
N GLU A 46 -3.61 -0.70 8.92
CA GLU A 46 -3.72 -2.13 8.60
C GLU A 46 -3.50 -2.95 9.86
N GLU A 47 -4.42 -3.87 10.13
CA GLU A 47 -4.31 -4.81 11.25
C GLU A 47 -3.08 -5.69 11.10
N GLY A 48 -2.34 -5.89 12.19
CA GLY A 48 -1.10 -6.68 12.21
C GLY A 48 0.13 -5.99 11.59
N CYS A 49 0.01 -4.76 11.09
CA CYS A 49 1.17 -4.00 10.61
C CYS A 49 1.98 -3.41 11.78
N GLU A 50 3.28 -3.73 11.83
CA GLU A 50 4.18 -3.34 12.94
C GLU A 50 4.85 -1.97 12.74
N CYS A 51 4.51 -1.23 11.68
CA CYS A 51 5.12 0.07 11.44
C CYS A 51 4.75 1.10 12.53
N PHE A 52 5.58 2.14 12.68
CA PHE A 52 5.37 3.19 13.68
C PHE A 52 3.97 3.84 13.58
N ALA A 53 3.46 4.06 12.37
CA ALA A 53 2.15 4.66 12.17
C ALA A 53 1.01 3.77 12.68
N CYS A 54 1.03 2.46 12.38
CA CYS A 54 -0.01 1.52 12.81
C CYS A 54 0.03 1.23 14.30
N THR A 55 1.21 1.26 14.92
CA THR A 55 1.38 0.97 16.34
C THR A 55 1.04 2.16 17.26
N HIS A 56 1.08 3.40 16.75
CA HIS A 56 0.91 4.61 17.56
C HIS A 56 -0.29 5.48 17.18
N HIS A 57 -0.88 5.27 16.00
CA HIS A 57 -1.91 6.17 15.48
C HIS A 57 -3.08 5.41 14.86
N THR A 58 -4.27 6.00 15.02
CA THR A 58 -5.50 5.49 14.43
C THR A 58 -5.77 6.09 13.05
N ARG A 59 -6.59 5.41 12.23
CA ARG A 59 -7.04 5.95 10.93
C ARG A 59 -7.77 7.28 11.10
N ALA A 60 -8.62 7.40 12.11
CA ALA A 60 -9.32 8.63 12.46
C ALA A 60 -8.36 9.79 12.76
N TYR A 61 -7.32 9.54 13.56
CA TYR A 61 -6.33 10.57 13.90
C TYR A 61 -5.49 10.98 12.68
N LEU A 62 -4.99 10.01 11.92
CA LEU A 62 -4.22 10.30 10.70
C LEU A 62 -5.05 11.03 9.65
N ARG A 63 -6.32 10.67 9.50
CA ARG A 63 -7.27 11.41 8.66
C ARG A 63 -7.40 12.86 9.11
N HIS A 64 -7.57 13.09 10.41
CA HIS A 64 -7.67 14.44 10.97
C HIS A 64 -6.43 15.27 10.59
N LEU A 65 -5.22 14.74 10.81
CA LEU A 65 -3.97 15.40 10.41
C LEU A 65 -3.91 15.70 8.91
N LEU A 66 -4.27 14.72 8.07
CA LEU A 66 -4.28 14.88 6.61
C LEU A 66 -5.30 15.93 6.12
N LYS A 67 -6.41 16.11 6.84
CA LYS A 67 -7.42 17.13 6.55
C LYS A 67 -7.01 18.50 7.06
N ALA A 68 -6.29 18.57 8.18
CA ALA A 68 -5.72 19.79 8.73
C ALA A 68 -4.50 20.30 7.93
N GLY A 69 -3.93 19.48 7.03
CA GLY A 69 -2.74 19.84 6.26
C GLY A 69 -1.42 19.65 7.02
N GLU A 70 -1.46 18.90 8.12
CA GLU A 70 -0.31 18.69 8.99
C GLU A 70 0.73 17.75 8.37
N ILE A 71 2.00 18.14 8.46
CA ILE A 71 3.14 17.38 7.91
C ILE A 71 3.23 15.99 8.55
N LEU A 72 2.85 15.87 9.83
CA LEU A 72 2.88 14.61 10.56
C LEU A 72 2.04 13.53 9.87
N GLY A 73 0.85 13.87 9.37
CA GLY A 73 0.00 12.93 8.63
C GLY A 73 0.69 12.39 7.38
N LEU A 74 1.32 13.27 6.60
CA LEU A 74 2.07 12.89 5.39
C LEU A 74 3.27 12.00 5.71
N ARG A 75 3.99 12.31 6.81
CA ARG A 75 5.13 11.51 7.28
C ARG A 75 4.68 10.11 7.70
N MET A 76 3.61 9.98 8.48
CA MET A 76 3.12 8.69 8.95
C MET A 76 2.64 7.79 7.81
N LEU A 77 1.92 8.33 6.82
CA LEU A 77 1.54 7.56 5.64
C LEU A 77 2.75 7.14 4.80
N SER A 78 3.78 7.99 4.72
CA SER A 78 5.02 7.66 3.99
C SER A 78 5.79 6.52 4.68
N VAL A 79 5.84 6.54 6.02
CA VAL A 79 6.42 5.45 6.83
C VAL A 79 5.65 4.15 6.60
N HIS A 80 4.31 4.19 6.71
CA HIS A 80 3.46 3.02 6.47
C HIS A 80 3.65 2.44 5.07
N ASN A 81 3.56 3.26 4.03
CA ASN A 81 3.69 2.80 2.65
C ASN A 81 5.08 2.23 2.34
N SER A 82 6.14 2.84 2.90
CA SER A 82 7.50 2.31 2.73
C SER A 82 7.65 0.96 3.43
N HIS A 83 7.13 0.85 4.66
CA HIS A 83 7.10 -0.41 5.40
C HIS A 83 6.35 -1.51 4.62
N PHE A 84 5.15 -1.21 4.11
CA PHE A 84 4.37 -2.14 3.30
C PHE A 84 5.17 -2.70 2.11
N PHE A 85 5.87 -1.84 1.37
CA PHE A 85 6.72 -2.27 0.23
C PHE A 85 7.87 -3.19 0.68
N LEU A 86 8.51 -2.86 1.81
CA LEU A 86 9.58 -3.68 2.36
C LEU A 86 9.08 -5.04 2.84
N GLU A 87 7.88 -5.11 3.44
CA GLU A 87 7.24 -6.38 3.83
C GLU A 87 6.89 -7.24 2.62
N VAL A 88 6.28 -6.67 1.58
CA VAL A 88 6.00 -7.40 0.33
C VAL A 88 7.30 -8.00 -0.24
N MET A 89 8.39 -7.23 -0.27
CA MET A 89 9.67 -7.75 -0.74
C MET A 89 10.27 -8.81 0.20
N ARG A 90 10.02 -8.72 1.52
CA ARG A 90 10.43 -9.74 2.49
C ARG A 90 9.68 -11.05 2.29
N ASP A 91 8.36 -10.98 2.10
CA ASP A 91 7.53 -12.15 1.81
C ASP A 91 7.91 -12.81 0.49
N ILE A 92 8.16 -12.02 -0.56
CA ILE A 92 8.67 -12.52 -1.84
C ILE A 92 9.96 -13.30 -1.64
N ARG A 93 10.95 -12.75 -0.91
CA ARG A 93 12.22 -13.45 -0.64
C ARG A 93 12.00 -14.74 0.15
N ARG A 94 11.10 -14.72 1.14
CA ARG A 94 10.75 -15.91 1.94
C ARG A 94 10.15 -17.02 1.06
N HIS A 95 9.21 -16.67 0.19
CA HIS A 95 8.56 -17.64 -0.68
C HIS A 95 9.45 -18.13 -1.82
N LEU A 96 10.38 -17.30 -2.32
CA LEU A 96 11.41 -17.75 -3.26
C LEU A 96 12.34 -18.79 -2.61
N ALA A 97 12.85 -18.49 -1.41
CA ALA A 97 13.70 -19.44 -0.68
C ALA A 97 12.97 -20.74 -0.31
N GLY A 98 11.66 -20.65 -0.04
CA GLY A 98 10.82 -21.81 0.27
C GLY A 98 10.21 -22.51 -0.95
N GLY A 99 10.51 -22.10 -2.18
CA GLY A 99 9.94 -22.71 -3.40
C GLY A 99 8.41 -22.53 -3.58
N THR A 100 7.79 -21.60 -2.85
CA THR A 100 6.32 -21.37 -2.83
C THR A 100 5.91 -20.04 -3.47
N PHE A 101 6.84 -19.38 -4.17
CA PHE A 101 6.62 -18.05 -4.76
C PHE A 101 5.46 -17.99 -5.75
N ASP A 102 5.26 -19.04 -6.56
CA ASP A 102 4.22 -19.05 -7.57
C ASP A 102 2.81 -19.04 -6.96
N ASP A 103 2.61 -19.76 -5.85
CA ASP A 103 1.34 -19.78 -5.13
C ASP A 103 1.11 -18.47 -4.39
N TYR A 104 2.15 -17.95 -3.71
CA TYR A 104 2.10 -16.62 -3.10
C TYR A 104 1.71 -15.53 -4.11
N ARG A 105 2.34 -15.53 -5.31
CA ARG A 105 2.04 -14.59 -6.38
C ARG A 105 0.56 -14.64 -6.79
N LYS A 106 0.03 -15.85 -7.03
CA LYS A 106 -1.37 -16.04 -7.43
C LYS A 106 -2.32 -15.53 -6.34
N GLN A 107 -2.06 -15.87 -5.08
CA GLN A 107 -2.87 -15.42 -3.94
C GLN A 107 -2.81 -13.90 -3.75
N PHE A 108 -1.62 -13.31 -3.84
CA PHE A 108 -1.43 -11.87 -3.74
C PHE A 108 -2.22 -11.13 -4.81
N ILE A 109 -2.15 -11.58 -6.07
CA ILE A 109 -2.89 -10.95 -7.18
C ILE A 109 -4.41 -11.12 -7.01
N ALA A 110 -4.87 -12.27 -6.55
CA ALA A 110 -6.29 -12.52 -6.32
C ALA A 110 -6.88 -11.65 -5.20
N ASN A 111 -6.10 -11.38 -4.16
CA ASN A 111 -6.56 -10.64 -2.98
C ASN A 111 -6.37 -9.13 -3.08
N TYR A 112 -5.37 -8.67 -3.85
CA TYR A 112 -5.02 -7.25 -3.93
C TYR A 112 -5.91 -6.50 -4.93
N LYS A 113 -6.79 -5.63 -4.43
CA LYS A 113 -7.70 -4.82 -5.26
C LYS A 113 -7.06 -3.47 -5.64
N PRO A 114 -6.77 -3.22 -6.92
CA PRO A 114 -6.28 -1.92 -7.36
C PRO A 114 -7.38 -0.85 -7.22
N THR A 115 -6.98 0.41 -7.09
CA THR A 115 -7.94 1.53 -7.15
C THR A 115 -8.62 1.64 -8.52
N SER A 116 -9.83 2.21 -8.56
CA SER A 116 -10.56 2.48 -9.81
C SER A 116 -9.71 3.24 -10.83
N LYS A 117 -8.98 4.26 -10.40
CA LYS A 117 -8.05 5.03 -11.25
C LYS A 117 -7.01 4.15 -11.96
N VAL A 118 -6.49 3.12 -11.28
CA VAL A 118 -5.52 2.18 -11.87
C VAL A 118 -6.22 1.26 -12.87
N ILE A 119 -7.44 0.81 -12.56
CA ILE A 119 -8.23 -0.05 -13.45
C ILE A 119 -8.59 0.70 -14.74
N GLU A 120 -9.11 1.91 -14.62
CA GLU A 120 -9.43 2.81 -15.74
C GLU A 120 -8.18 3.10 -16.58
N GLY A 121 -7.05 3.41 -15.94
CA GLY A 121 -5.78 3.64 -16.63
C GLY A 121 -5.36 2.43 -17.47
N ARG A 122 -5.46 1.21 -16.93
CA ARG A 122 -5.14 -0.03 -17.65
C ARG A 122 -6.08 -0.30 -18.83
N ALA A 123 -7.37 0.00 -18.67
CA ALA A 123 -8.35 -0.16 -19.74
C ALA A 123 -8.04 0.78 -20.92
N ASN A 124 -7.72 2.04 -20.62
CA ASN A 124 -7.36 3.03 -21.64
C ASN A 124 -6.07 2.66 -22.38
N SER A 125 -5.05 2.13 -21.69
CA SER A 125 -3.80 1.68 -22.34
C SER A 125 -3.98 0.52 -23.31
N ARG A 126 -5.00 -0.32 -23.10
CA ARG A 126 -5.33 -1.45 -24.00
C ARG A 126 -6.13 -1.05 -25.24
N LEU A 127 -6.73 0.14 -25.23
CA LEU A 127 -7.48 0.69 -26.36
C LEU A 127 -6.59 1.47 -27.33
N THR A 128 -5.38 1.85 -26.91
CA THR A 128 -4.44 2.69 -27.67
C THR A 128 -3.21 1.95 -28.20
N GLY A 129 -3.16 0.62 -28.09
CA GLY A 129 -2.08 -0.22 -28.61
C GLY A 129 -2.65 -1.42 -29.36
#